data_AF-A0A075GXZ4-F1
#
_entry.id   AF-A0A075GXZ4-F1
#
_cell.length_a   1.000
_cell.length_b   1.000
_cell.length_c   1.000
_cell.angle_alpha   90.00
_cell.angle_beta   90.00
_cell.angle_gamma   90.00
#
_symmetry.space_group_name_H-M   'P 1'
#
loop_
_entity.id
_entity.type
_entity.pdbx_description
1 polymer ?
#
loop_
_entity_poly.entity_id
_entity_poly.type
_entity_poly.pdbx_seq_one_letter_code
_entity_poly.pdbx_strand_id
1 'polypeptide(L)'
;MDSEQSSELFDSESKKLQDALESIQKKSDKTIPEIIDVYYQVIKVDSLAKVLKENFQMNPEHEAFLARIDKIQKYISEEFNASFHPKILTQLTDSIQKNTDNLKLLAKESGQKSKETIEKEASLYKELREIMSTKEFVEQYENGIKND
;
A
#
# COMPACT_ATOMS: atom_id res chain seq x y z
N MET A 1 -6.92 -27.77 4.18
CA MET A 1 -8.08 -26.89 4.43
C MET A 1 -9.23 -27.43 3.63
N ASP A 2 -10.44 -27.38 4.17
CA ASP A 2 -11.65 -27.68 3.41
C ASP A 2 -11.89 -26.60 2.33
N SER A 3 -12.50 -26.97 1.21
CA SER A 3 -12.81 -26.04 0.10
C SER A 3 -13.74 -24.93 0.57
N GLU A 4 -14.69 -25.25 1.44
CA GLU A 4 -15.67 -24.28 1.96
C GLU A 4 -15.00 -23.26 2.90
N GLN A 5 -14.20 -23.74 3.85
CA GLN A 5 -13.39 -22.88 4.75
C GLN A 5 -12.42 -21.98 3.97
N SER A 6 -11.85 -22.50 2.88
CA SER A 6 -10.94 -21.74 2.02
C SER A 6 -11.67 -20.63 1.26
N SER A 7 -12.88 -20.90 0.79
CA SER A 7 -13.74 -19.89 0.15
C SER A 7 -14.16 -18.81 1.14
N GLU A 8 -14.62 -19.17 2.32
CA GLU A 8 -15.06 -18.20 3.33
C GLU A 8 -13.93 -17.28 3.79
N LEU A 9 -12.72 -17.84 3.99
CA LEU A 9 -11.55 -17.06 4.33
C LEU A 9 -11.21 -16.08 3.20
N PHE A 10 -11.20 -16.54 1.95
CA PHE A 10 -10.91 -15.69 0.80
C PHE A 10 -11.93 -14.56 0.65
N ASP A 11 -13.22 -14.86 0.78
CA ASP A 11 -14.30 -13.88 0.68
C ASP A 11 -14.20 -12.83 1.80
N SER A 12 -13.89 -13.26 3.02
CA SER A 12 -13.70 -12.37 4.18
C SER A 12 -12.52 -11.41 3.99
N GLU A 13 -11.36 -11.92 3.59
CA GLU A 13 -10.17 -11.10 3.37
C GLU A 13 -10.32 -10.18 2.14
N SER A 14 -10.97 -10.66 1.07
CA SER A 14 -11.28 -9.85 -0.11
C SER A 14 -12.21 -8.68 0.22
N LYS A 15 -13.22 -8.93 1.06
CA LYS A 15 -14.13 -7.87 1.52
C LYS A 15 -13.40 -6.82 2.37
N LYS A 16 -12.54 -7.25 3.30
CA LYS A 16 -11.72 -6.31 4.11
C LYS A 16 -10.83 -5.43 3.22
N LEU A 17 -10.24 -6.01 2.16
CA LEU A 17 -9.47 -5.25 1.19
C LEU A 17 -10.33 -4.19 0.48
N GLN A 18 -11.50 -4.59 -0.04
CA GLN A 18 -12.40 -3.66 -0.74
C GLN A 18 -12.85 -2.52 0.17
N ASP A 19 -13.29 -2.84 1.39
CA ASP A 19 -13.72 -1.84 2.38
C ASP A 19 -12.58 -0.88 2.74
N ALA A 20 -11.36 -1.40 2.92
CA ALA A 20 -10.18 -0.59 3.20
C ALA A 20 -9.83 0.34 2.03
N LEU A 21 -9.86 -0.19 0.80
CA LEU A 21 -9.52 0.56 -0.41
C LEU A 21 -10.55 1.68 -0.69
N GLU A 22 -11.84 1.38 -0.58
CA GLU A 22 -12.90 2.37 -0.74
C GLU A 22 -12.84 3.48 0.32
N SER A 23 -12.52 3.13 1.57
CA SER A 23 -12.39 4.08 2.67
C SER A 23 -11.23 5.04 2.44
N ILE A 24 -10.06 4.51 2.07
CA ILE A 24 -8.85 5.32 1.88
C ILE A 24 -8.90 6.17 0.62
N GLN A 25 -9.56 5.69 -0.44
CA GLN A 25 -9.69 6.44 -1.71
C GLN A 25 -10.49 7.74 -1.54
N LYS A 26 -11.42 7.79 -0.59
CA LYS A 26 -12.23 8.98 -0.28
C LYS A 26 -11.44 10.08 0.43
N LYS A 27 -10.24 9.77 0.95
CA LYS A 27 -9.40 10.72 1.68
C LYS A 27 -8.48 11.47 0.72
N SER A 28 -8.38 12.79 0.87
CA SER A 28 -7.47 13.63 0.09
C SER A 28 -6.01 13.28 0.39
N ASP A 29 -5.65 13.24 1.67
CA ASP A 29 -4.33 12.84 2.16
C ASP A 29 -4.44 11.54 2.94
N LYS A 30 -3.45 10.67 2.75
CA LYS A 30 -3.41 9.33 3.35
C LYS A 30 -2.22 9.24 4.29
N THR A 31 -2.46 8.81 5.52
CA THR A 31 -1.39 8.68 6.51
C THR A 31 -0.53 7.46 6.21
N ILE A 32 0.71 7.46 6.71
CA ILE A 32 1.64 6.33 6.54
C ILE A 32 1.01 5.00 7.02
N PRO A 33 0.40 4.90 8.22
CA PRO A 33 -0.22 3.65 8.67
C PRO A 33 -1.30 3.15 7.72
N GLU A 34 -2.14 4.04 7.20
CA GLU A 34 -3.21 3.67 6.27
C GLU A 34 -2.67 3.17 4.93
N ILE A 35 -1.60 3.79 4.43
CA ILE A 35 -0.91 3.31 3.23
C ILE A 35 -0.38 1.90 3.50
N ILE A 36 0.35 1.70 4.58
CA ILE A 36 0.95 0.40 4.93
C ILE A 36 -0.13 -0.68 5.04
N ASP A 37 -1.23 -0.41 5.75
CA ASP A 37 -2.31 -1.36 5.98
C ASP A 37 -2.92 -1.85 4.66
N VAL A 38 -3.22 -0.95 3.72
CA VAL A 38 -3.84 -1.33 2.45
C VAL A 38 -2.89 -2.18 1.60
N TYR A 39 -1.60 -1.85 1.55
CA TYR A 39 -0.62 -2.67 0.83
C TYR A 39 -0.52 -4.07 1.43
N TYR A 40 -0.52 -4.20 2.77
CA TYR A 40 -0.55 -5.51 3.41
C TYR A 40 -1.82 -6.30 3.08
N GLN A 41 -2.99 -5.66 3.06
CA GLN A 41 -4.22 -6.35 2.67
C GLN A 41 -4.17 -6.84 1.22
N VAL A 42 -3.64 -6.03 0.30
CA VAL A 42 -3.48 -6.44 -1.11
C VAL A 42 -2.54 -7.63 -1.22
N ILE A 43 -1.34 -7.55 -0.62
CA ILE A 43 -0.36 -8.64 -0.63
C ILE A 43 -0.96 -9.92 -0.07
N LYS A 44 -1.70 -9.81 1.04
CA LYS A 44 -2.35 -10.95 1.69
C LYS A 44 -3.38 -11.60 0.78
N VAL A 45 -4.32 -10.83 0.22
CA VAL A 45 -5.38 -11.35 -0.65
C VAL A 45 -4.80 -11.95 -1.93
N ASP A 46 -3.81 -11.30 -2.55
CA ASP A 46 -3.19 -11.81 -3.76
C ASP A 46 -2.38 -13.10 -3.52
N SER A 47 -1.66 -13.18 -2.39
CA SER A 47 -0.98 -14.42 -1.99
C SER A 47 -1.98 -15.55 -1.73
N LEU A 48 -3.11 -15.24 -1.08
CA LEU A 48 -4.16 -16.22 -0.85
C LEU A 48 -4.78 -16.69 -2.16
N ALA A 49 -5.07 -15.77 -3.09
CA ALA A 49 -5.57 -16.06 -4.42
C ALA A 49 -4.67 -17.05 -5.15
N LYS A 50 -3.35 -16.81 -5.19
CA LYS A 50 -2.36 -17.68 -5.84
C LYS A 50 -2.40 -19.10 -5.27
N VAL A 51 -2.27 -19.23 -3.94
CA VAL A 51 -2.25 -20.54 -3.27
C VAL A 51 -3.56 -21.30 -3.50
N LEU A 52 -4.70 -20.62 -3.41
CA LEU A 52 -6.02 -21.23 -3.58
C LEU A 52 -6.25 -21.65 -5.03
N LYS A 53 -5.85 -20.82 -5.99
CA LYS A 53 -5.95 -21.13 -7.41
C LYS A 53 -5.13 -22.38 -7.77
N GLU A 54 -3.90 -22.48 -7.29
CA GLU A 54 -3.04 -23.66 -7.49
C GLU A 54 -3.66 -24.95 -6.90
N ASN A 55 -4.26 -24.85 -5.72
CA ASN A 55 -4.86 -25.99 -5.02
C ASN A 55 -6.14 -26.51 -5.68
N PHE A 56 -6.91 -25.65 -6.35
CA PHE A 56 -8.25 -25.97 -6.85
C PHE A 56 -8.40 -25.99 -8.37
N GLN A 57 -7.38 -25.56 -9.13
CA GLN A 57 -7.43 -25.47 -10.61
C GLN A 57 -7.76 -26.76 -11.36
N MET A 58 -7.52 -27.94 -10.77
CA MET A 58 -7.74 -29.23 -11.44
C MET A 58 -9.13 -29.84 -11.22
N ASN A 59 -9.99 -29.22 -10.39
CA ASN A 59 -11.33 -29.75 -10.10
C ASN A 59 -12.44 -28.85 -10.69
N PRO A 60 -13.24 -29.35 -11.65
CA PRO A 60 -14.37 -28.61 -12.23
C PRO A 60 -15.39 -28.11 -11.20
N GLU A 61 -15.53 -28.80 -10.07
CA GLU A 61 -16.46 -28.41 -8.99
C GLU A 61 -16.10 -27.05 -8.35
N HIS A 62 -14.88 -26.55 -8.56
CA HIS A 62 -14.40 -25.29 -8.00
C HIS A 62 -14.38 -24.14 -9.02
N GLU A 63 -14.92 -24.32 -10.23
CA GLU A 63 -14.93 -23.29 -11.28
C GLU A 63 -15.54 -21.96 -10.79
N ALA A 64 -16.66 -22.02 -10.07
CA ALA A 64 -17.32 -20.83 -9.52
C ALA A 64 -16.48 -20.13 -8.43
N PHE A 65 -15.61 -20.85 -7.73
CA PHE A 65 -14.68 -20.27 -6.76
C PHE A 65 -13.48 -19.63 -7.46
N LEU A 66 -12.90 -20.32 -8.46
CA LEU A 66 -11.80 -19.80 -9.28
C LEU A 66 -12.22 -18.51 -10.01
N ALA A 67 -13.44 -18.45 -10.55
CA ALA A 67 -13.96 -17.23 -11.17
C ALA A 67 -14.10 -16.05 -10.19
N ARG A 68 -14.39 -16.33 -8.91
CA ARG A 68 -14.40 -15.30 -7.85
C ARG A 68 -12.99 -14.81 -7.54
N ILE A 69 -12.01 -15.71 -7.46
CA ILE A 69 -10.60 -15.35 -7.31
C ILE A 69 -10.17 -14.42 -8.45
N ASP A 70 -10.47 -14.79 -9.70
CA ASP A 70 -10.11 -13.98 -10.87
C ASP A 70 -10.74 -12.59 -10.84
N LYS A 71 -12.00 -12.49 -10.39
CA LYS A 71 -12.69 -11.21 -10.23
C LYS A 71 -11.97 -10.29 -9.22
N ILE A 72 -11.51 -10.85 -8.10
CA ILE A 72 -10.79 -10.07 -7.08
C ILE A 72 -9.38 -9.70 -7.56
N GLN A 73 -8.66 -10.59 -8.23
CA GLN A 73 -7.36 -10.26 -8.82
C GLN A 73 -7.47 -9.17 -9.88
N LYS A 74 -8.54 -9.20 -10.70
CA LYS A 74 -8.86 -8.14 -11.64
C LYS A 74 -9.13 -6.81 -10.92
N TYR A 75 -9.91 -6.82 -9.85
CA TYR A 75 -10.16 -5.64 -9.03
C TYR A 75 -8.85 -5.06 -8.46
N ILE A 76 -7.93 -5.90 -7.95
CA ILE A 76 -6.61 -5.44 -7.49
C ILE A 76 -5.83 -4.80 -8.65
N SER A 77 -5.80 -5.42 -9.82
CA SER A 77 -5.10 -4.89 -10.98
C SER A 77 -5.63 -3.51 -11.42
N GLU A 78 -6.95 -3.36 -11.50
CA GLU A 78 -7.59 -2.15 -12.02
C GLU A 78 -7.65 -1.03 -10.96
N GLU A 79 -8.15 -1.33 -9.78
CA GLU A 79 -8.42 -0.32 -8.75
C GLU A 79 -7.20 -0.01 -7.88
N PHE A 80 -6.39 -1.03 -7.58
CA PHE A 80 -5.21 -0.83 -6.77
C PHE A 80 -3.96 -0.52 -7.61
N ASN A 81 -3.54 -1.42 -8.49
CA ASN A 81 -2.28 -1.28 -9.23
C ASN A 81 -2.31 -0.12 -10.23
N ALA A 82 -3.36 -0.04 -11.06
CA ALA A 82 -3.42 0.97 -12.12
C ALA A 82 -3.86 2.36 -11.61
N SER A 83 -4.67 2.42 -10.55
CA SER A 83 -5.27 3.69 -10.08
C SER A 83 -4.71 4.16 -8.74
N PHE A 84 -4.71 3.33 -7.70
CA PHE A 84 -4.36 3.75 -6.35
C PHE A 84 -2.85 3.87 -6.12
N HIS A 85 -2.07 2.87 -6.54
CA HIS A 85 -0.64 2.79 -6.32
C HIS A 85 0.14 4.01 -6.88
N PRO A 86 -0.10 4.47 -8.14
CA PRO A 86 0.55 5.67 -8.67
C PRO A 86 0.24 6.93 -7.87
N LYS A 87 -0.98 7.06 -7.33
CA LYS A 87 -1.38 8.21 -6.49
C LYS A 87 -0.61 8.22 -5.18
N ILE A 88 -0.39 7.05 -4.56
CA ILE A 88 0.43 6.93 -3.35
C ILE A 88 1.89 7.31 -3.63
N LEU A 89 2.48 6.80 -4.72
CA LEU A 89 3.84 7.16 -5.10
C LEU A 89 4.01 8.66 -5.31
N THR A 90 3.02 9.30 -5.95
CA THR A 90 3.00 10.76 -6.16
C THR A 90 2.93 11.48 -4.81
N GLN A 91 1.98 11.11 -3.94
CA GLN A 91 1.81 11.71 -2.62
C GLN A 91 3.09 11.63 -1.77
N LEU A 92 3.75 10.46 -1.75
CA LEU A 92 4.98 10.25 -1.01
C LEU A 92 6.14 11.07 -1.60
N THR A 93 6.25 11.12 -2.93
CA THR A 93 7.28 11.92 -3.62
C THR A 93 7.11 13.41 -3.34
N ASP A 94 5.89 13.92 -3.44
CA ASP A 94 5.58 15.33 -3.15
C ASP A 94 5.87 15.67 -1.68
N SER A 95 5.55 14.76 -0.76
CA SER A 95 5.82 14.93 0.67
C SER A 95 7.32 14.94 0.98
N ILE A 96 8.11 14.07 0.34
CA ILE A 96 9.58 14.05 0.44
C ILE A 96 10.16 15.37 -0.07
N GLN A 97 9.69 15.83 -1.23
CA GLN A 97 10.16 17.08 -1.83
C GLN A 97 9.86 18.27 -0.93
N LYS A 98 8.63 18.36 -0.42
CA LYS A 98 8.20 19.41 0.51
C LYS A 98 9.06 19.43 1.78
N ASN A 99 9.28 18.28 2.42
CA ASN A 99 10.09 18.20 3.64
C ASN A 99 11.57 18.53 3.37
N THR A 100 12.10 18.09 2.24
CA THR A 100 13.46 18.42 1.81
C THR A 100 13.64 19.92 1.57
N ASP A 101 12.67 20.57 0.94
CA ASP A 101 12.74 22.01 0.68
C ASP A 101 12.57 22.83 1.96
N ASN A 102 11.72 22.40 2.89
CA ASN A 102 11.62 22.99 4.23
C ASN A 102 12.96 22.91 4.98
N LEU A 103 13.65 21.76 4.94
CA LEU A 103 14.97 21.60 5.55
C LEU A 103 16.02 22.51 4.90
N LYS A 104 16.02 22.64 3.56
CA LYS A 104 16.92 23.57 2.85
C LYS A 104 16.66 25.03 3.24
N LEU A 105 15.41 25.41 3.51
CA LEU A 105 15.09 26.77 3.96
C LEU A 105 15.63 27.03 5.37
N LEU A 106 15.45 26.10 6.30
CA LEU A 106 15.98 26.23 7.67
C LEU A 106 17.52 26.23 7.70
N ALA A 107 18.17 25.50 6.78
CA ALA A 107 19.61 25.50 6.66
C ALA A 107 20.21 26.83 6.17
N LYS A 108 19.41 27.72 5.55
CA LYS A 108 19.86 29.05 5.09
C LYS A 108 19.96 30.07 6.22
N GLU A 109 19.44 29.76 7.42
CA GLU A 109 19.59 30.64 8.58
C GLU A 109 21.08 30.72 8.99
N SER A 110 21.69 31.87 8.73
CA SER A 110 23.08 32.14 9.10
C SER A 110 23.17 32.50 10.59
N GLY A 111 23.91 31.71 11.38
CA GLY A 111 24.16 31.98 12.79
C GLY A 111 23.93 30.76 13.68
N GLN A 112 23.95 30.98 15.00
CA GLN A 112 23.61 29.93 15.96
C GLN A 112 22.10 29.70 15.93
N LYS A 113 21.67 28.50 15.51
CA LYS A 113 20.25 28.14 15.43
C LYS A 113 19.58 28.25 16.80
N SER A 114 18.35 28.75 16.82
CA SER A 114 17.53 28.72 18.03
C SER A 114 17.15 27.28 18.40
N LYS A 115 16.82 27.05 19.68
CA LYS A 115 16.32 25.74 20.15
C LYS A 115 15.10 25.28 19.34
N GLU A 116 14.17 26.21 19.07
CA GLU A 116 12.97 25.95 18.26
C GLU A 116 13.31 25.49 16.84
N THR A 117 14.30 26.13 16.20
CA THR A 117 14.75 25.75 14.85
C THR A 117 15.35 24.36 14.85
N ILE A 118 16.17 24.03 15.86
CA ILE A 118 16.78 22.70 16.01
C ILE A 118 15.70 21.62 16.20
N GLU A 119 14.70 21.88 17.05
CA GLU A 119 13.58 20.95 17.29
C GLU A 119 12.74 20.74 16.03
N LYS A 120 12.47 21.82 15.28
CA LYS A 120 11.73 21.76 14.01
C LYS A 120 12.50 20.95 12.94
N GLU A 121 13.80 21.17 12.80
CA GLU A 121 14.64 20.37 11.90
C GLU A 121 14.63 18.89 12.29
N ALA A 122 14.77 18.58 13.57
CA ALA A 122 14.73 17.21 14.06
C ALA A 122 13.39 16.52 13.75
N SER A 123 12.26 17.22 13.89
CA SER A 123 10.95 16.71 13.51
C SER A 123 10.87 16.43 12.01
N LEU A 124 11.31 17.38 11.18
CA LEU A 124 11.30 17.22 9.72
C LEU A 124 12.18 16.07 9.24
N TYR A 125 13.36 15.86 9.84
CA TYR A 125 14.20 14.70 9.53
C TYR A 125 13.54 13.38 9.92
N LYS A 126 12.86 13.33 11.07
CA LYS A 126 12.12 12.15 11.50
C LYS A 126 10.99 11.82 10.51
N GLU A 127 10.17 12.81 10.18
CA GLU A 127 9.08 12.66 9.19
C GLU A 127 9.62 12.25 7.82
N LEU A 128 10.68 12.90 7.34
CA LEU A 128 11.31 12.57 6.07
C LEU A 128 11.78 11.12 6.04
N ARG A 129 12.40 10.63 7.12
CA ARG A 129 12.82 9.23 7.25
C ARG A 129 11.64 8.28 7.12
N GLU A 130 10.54 8.54 7.83
CA GLU A 130 9.35 7.70 7.81
C GLU A 130 8.72 7.67 6.40
N ILE A 131 8.59 8.82 5.74
CA ILE A 131 8.02 8.91 4.39
C ILE A 131 8.92 8.20 3.37
N MET A 132 10.24 8.38 3.45
CA MET A 132 11.19 7.71 2.54
C MET A 132 11.15 6.19 2.71
N SER A 133 11.16 5.67 3.94
CA SER A 133 11.05 4.23 4.19
C SER A 133 9.70 3.68 3.71
N THR A 134 8.63 4.45 3.83
CA THR A 134 7.31 4.04 3.31
C THR A 134 7.29 4.01 1.78
N LYS A 135 7.94 4.98 1.11
CA LYS A 135 8.08 4.99 -0.35
C LYS A 135 8.86 3.78 -0.84
N GLU A 136 9.97 3.45 -0.18
CA GLU A 136 10.76 2.27 -0.51
C GLU A 136 9.92 0.99 -0.38
N PHE A 137 9.16 0.83 0.71
CA PHE A 137 8.24 -0.30 0.88
C PHE A 137 7.23 -0.40 -0.27
N VAL A 138 6.63 0.72 -0.66
CA VAL A 138 5.66 0.78 -1.77
C VAL A 138 6.31 0.45 -3.12
N GLU A 139 7.53 0.90 -3.37
CA GLU A 139 8.27 0.58 -4.60
C GLU A 139 8.64 -0.91 -4.67
N GLN A 140 8.96 -1.55 -3.53
CA GLN A 140 9.22 -2.98 -3.50
C GLN A 140 7.99 -3.82 -3.84
N TYR A 141 6.78 -3.34 -3.54
CA TYR A 141 5.55 -3.99 -3.98
C TYR A 141 5.47 -4.09 -5.52
N GLU A 142 5.78 -3.01 -6.23
CA GLU A 142 5.79 -2.99 -7.70
C GLU A 142 6.83 -3.97 -8.27
N ASN A 143 8.02 -4.02 -7.66
CA ASN A 143 9.08 -4.96 -8.04
C ASN A 143 8.68 -6.42 -7.78
N GLY A 144 7.90 -6.68 -6.73
CA GLY A 144 7.33 -8.00 -6.46
C GLY A 144 6.40 -8.44 -7.59
N ILE A 145 5.46 -7.57 -8.00
CA ILE A 145 4.53 -7.88 -9.10
C ILE A 145 5.26 -8.13 -10.43
N LYS A 146 6.30 -7.36 -10.75
CA LYS A 146 7.03 -7.50 -12.03
C LYS A 146 7.74 -8.85 -12.18
N ASN A 147 7.98 -9.56 -11.09
CA ASN A 147 8.70 -10.83 -11.07
C ASN A 147 7.78 -12.05 -10.84
N ASP A 148 6.47 -11.82 -10.69
CA ASP A 148 5.41 -12.83 -10.69
C ASP A 148 4.80 -13.00 -12.08
#